data_AF-A0A197JUC6-F1
#
_entry.id   AF-A0A197JUC6-F1
#
_cell.length_a   1.000
_cell.length_b   1.000
_cell.length_c   1.000
_cell.angle_alpha   90.00
_cell.angle_beta   90.00
_cell.angle_gamma   90.00
#
_symmetry.space_group_name_H-M   'P 1'
#
loop_
_entity.id
_entity.type
_entity.pdbx_description
1 polymer ?
#
loop_
_entity_poly.entity_id
_entity_poly.type
_entity_poly.pdbx_seq_one_letter_code
_entity_poly.pdbx_strand_id
1 'polypeptide(L)'
;INQLSVFTKLPSELILDIFSYLDIVTIFRFLDTCRYHRYLLLNLPEIWQRVRFIPFRTLISEIYAVLRRFRKENRLVDFVREIYMDSTDSQHFPSPLVMLIKFPNLHTLSSRYRRNQTSLTTDTHTLKDLLRNGDILPHSLKLRKWDIFHPYMTKEDVVGFKSILDAISTVGGVVLDIKMCPGPIIYEPTSTPPPPPTTTTTTTTTTITTPPPQDPPTSPQTTQPTQPACTNIVWTLEKCRVCDASQDRCYRCVGQCRSCGAVRAPPFINHQ
;
A
#
# COMPACT_ATOMS: atom_id res chain seq x y z
N ILE A 1 3.93 -0.92 52.65
CA ILE A 1 2.59 -0.74 52.06
C ILE A 1 2.62 -1.38 50.68
N ASN A 2 2.00 -2.56 50.51
CA ASN A 2 1.84 -3.18 49.20
C ASN A 2 0.76 -2.41 48.44
N GLN A 3 1.15 -1.43 47.62
CA GLN A 3 0.22 -0.84 46.67
C GLN A 3 -0.14 -1.94 45.66
N LEU A 4 -1.34 -2.50 45.80
CA LEU A 4 -1.95 -3.35 44.80
C LEU A 4 -1.90 -2.60 43.46
N SER A 5 -1.38 -3.27 42.42
CA SER A 5 -1.32 -2.72 41.08
C SER A 5 -2.69 -2.20 40.67
N VAL A 6 -2.77 -1.00 40.08
CA VAL A 6 -4.03 -0.41 39.58
C VAL A 6 -4.73 -1.37 38.60
N PHE A 7 -3.94 -2.17 37.87
CA PHE A 7 -4.42 -3.20 36.95
C PHE A 7 -5.16 -4.37 37.62
N THR A 8 -5.23 -4.44 38.95
CA THR A 8 -6.09 -5.41 39.67
C THR A 8 -7.54 -4.99 39.72
N LYS A 9 -7.83 -3.70 39.52
CA LYS A 9 -9.17 -3.13 39.60
C LYS A 9 -9.74 -2.75 38.23
N LEU A 10 -8.90 -2.77 37.19
CA LEU A 10 -9.33 -2.42 35.85
C LEU A 10 -10.04 -3.61 35.18
N PRO A 11 -11.19 -3.38 34.53
CA PRO A 11 -11.83 -4.38 33.69
C PRO A 11 -10.96 -4.70 32.47
N SER A 12 -11.05 -5.92 31.95
CA SER A 12 -10.20 -6.40 30.86
C SER A 12 -10.29 -5.53 29.61
N GLU A 13 -11.46 -4.97 29.30
CA GLU A 13 -11.68 -4.11 28.13
C GLU A 13 -10.80 -2.85 28.18
N LEU A 14 -10.69 -2.21 29.36
CA LEU A 14 -9.81 -1.05 29.52
C LEU A 14 -8.33 -1.44 29.44
N ILE A 15 -7.98 -2.65 29.88
CA ILE A 15 -6.61 -3.16 29.76
C ILE A 15 -6.30 -3.38 28.27
N LEU A 16 -7.20 -4.01 27.51
CA LEU A 16 -7.03 -4.19 26.07
C LEU A 16 -6.87 -2.83 25.35
N ASP A 17 -7.69 -1.85 25.70
CA ASP A 17 -7.62 -0.50 25.13
C ASP A 17 -6.26 0.16 25.41
N ILE A 18 -5.82 0.20 26.67
CA ILE A 18 -4.51 0.74 27.07
C ILE A 18 -3.38 0.08 26.28
N PHE A 19 -3.37 -1.26 26.24
CA PHE A 19 -2.29 -2.03 25.61
C PHE A 19 -2.32 -1.95 24.08
N SER A 20 -3.46 -1.59 23.46
CA SER A 20 -3.57 -1.39 22.01
C SER A 20 -2.71 -0.24 21.46
N TYR A 21 -2.29 0.69 22.33
CA TYR A 21 -1.45 1.84 21.99
C TYR A 21 0.04 1.61 22.25
N LEU A 22 0.42 0.54 22.93
CA LEU A 22 1.81 0.28 23.35
C LEU A 22 2.58 -0.50 22.29
N ASP A 23 3.89 -0.25 22.19
CA ASP A 23 4.77 -1.08 21.39
C ASP A 23 5.08 -2.40 22.10
N ILE A 24 5.44 -3.41 21.31
CA ILE A 24 5.64 -4.76 21.83
C ILE A 24 6.76 -4.86 22.87
N VAL A 25 7.78 -4.01 22.80
CA VAL A 25 8.86 -4.02 23.80
C VAL A 25 8.36 -3.44 25.12
N THR A 26 7.58 -2.36 25.09
CA THR A 26 6.92 -1.83 26.29
C THR A 26 5.97 -2.86 26.92
N ILE A 27 5.21 -3.61 26.13
CA ILE A 27 4.33 -4.68 26.62
C ILE A 27 5.15 -5.76 27.35
N PHE A 28 6.25 -6.23 26.75
CA PHE A 28 7.10 -7.23 27.39
C PHE A 28 7.85 -6.71 28.62
N ARG A 29 8.26 -5.43 28.64
CA ARG A 29 8.81 -4.80 29.85
C ARG A 29 7.76 -4.79 30.97
N PHE A 30 6.51 -4.43 30.67
CA PHE A 30 5.42 -4.49 31.65
C PHE A 30 5.18 -5.91 32.15
N LEU A 31 5.15 -6.90 31.24
CA LEU A 31 5.01 -8.32 31.56
C LEU A 31 6.08 -8.78 32.57
N ASP A 32 7.30 -8.26 32.47
CA ASP A 32 8.43 -8.65 33.32
C ASP A 32 8.51 -7.94 34.66
N THR A 33 7.69 -6.90 34.90
CA THR A 33 7.70 -6.16 36.17
C THR A 33 7.29 -7.01 37.37
N CYS A 34 6.27 -7.87 37.25
CA CYS A 34 5.85 -8.77 38.32
C CYS A 34 5.05 -9.98 37.81
N ARG A 35 4.90 -10.99 38.67
CA ARG A 35 4.17 -12.23 38.34
C ARG A 35 2.69 -11.97 38.02
N TYR A 36 2.05 -11.02 38.72
CA TYR A 36 0.65 -10.65 38.45
C TYR A 36 0.47 -10.11 37.03
N HIS A 37 1.28 -9.14 36.61
CA HIS A 37 1.22 -8.58 35.25
C HIS A 37 1.49 -9.63 34.18
N ARG A 38 2.40 -10.57 34.46
CA ARG A 38 2.63 -11.71 33.57
C ARG A 38 1.38 -12.56 33.37
N TYR A 39 0.72 -12.97 34.45
CA TYR A 39 -0.52 -13.74 34.34
C TYR A 39 -1.64 -12.95 33.67
N LEU A 40 -1.78 -11.66 34.02
CA LEU A 40 -2.77 -10.78 33.43
C LEU A 40 -2.65 -10.75 31.89
N LEU A 41 -1.46 -10.44 31.36
CA LEU A 41 -1.29 -10.31 29.91
C LEU A 41 -1.32 -11.65 29.16
N LEU A 42 -0.77 -12.71 29.74
CA LEU A 42 -0.78 -14.03 29.08
C LEU A 42 -2.18 -14.66 29.03
N ASN A 43 -3.08 -14.24 29.93
CA ASN A 43 -4.49 -14.67 29.91
C ASN A 43 -5.38 -13.82 28.97
N LEU A 44 -4.83 -12.79 28.32
CA LEU A 44 -5.54 -11.91 27.38
C LEU A 44 -4.96 -12.08 25.96
N PRO A 45 -5.40 -13.10 25.21
CA PRO A 45 -4.87 -13.40 23.88
C PRO A 45 -5.01 -12.24 22.88
N GLU A 46 -6.02 -11.38 23.06
CA GLU A 46 -6.33 -10.23 22.21
C GLU A 46 -5.18 -9.22 22.16
N ILE A 47 -4.43 -9.06 23.25
CA ILE A 47 -3.26 -8.15 23.32
C ILE A 47 -2.19 -8.58 22.30
N TRP A 48 -2.07 -9.88 22.04
CA TRP A 48 -1.05 -10.44 21.17
C TRP A 48 -1.48 -10.48 19.70
N GLN A 49 -2.73 -10.16 19.38
CA GLN A 49 -3.20 -10.16 18.00
C GLN A 49 -2.54 -9.07 17.16
N ARG A 50 -2.21 -7.93 17.79
CA ARG A 50 -1.59 -6.78 17.14
C ARG A 50 -0.23 -6.49 17.75
N VAL A 51 0.81 -6.53 16.93
CA VAL A 51 2.18 -6.20 17.31
C VAL A 51 2.57 -4.88 16.66
N ARG A 52 2.97 -3.90 17.46
CA ARG A 52 3.44 -2.60 16.99
C ARG A 52 4.89 -2.36 17.36
N PHE A 53 5.66 -1.82 16.42
CA PHE A 53 7.00 -1.30 16.65
C PHE A 53 6.97 0.24 16.58
N ILE A 54 7.64 0.91 17.52
CA ILE A 54 7.73 2.38 17.54
C ILE A 54 9.20 2.81 17.36
N PRO A 55 9.52 3.55 16.28
CA PRO A 55 10.90 3.72 15.79
C PRO A 55 11.89 4.55 16.64
N PHE A 56 11.51 5.06 17.82
CA PHE A 56 12.37 5.97 18.59
C PHE A 56 12.55 5.58 20.07
N ARG A 57 11.97 4.46 20.51
CA ARG A 57 11.93 4.09 21.93
C ARG A 57 12.60 2.76 22.24
N THR A 58 13.11 2.09 21.22
CA THR A 58 13.41 0.67 21.30
C THR A 58 14.73 0.37 20.63
N LEU A 59 15.66 -0.21 21.37
CA LEU A 59 16.90 -0.72 20.82
C LEU A 59 16.63 -2.03 20.08
N ILE A 60 17.47 -2.32 19.10
CA ILE A 60 17.25 -3.44 18.19
C ILE A 60 17.54 -4.78 18.86
N SER A 61 18.49 -4.79 19.78
CA SER A 61 18.70 -5.91 20.70
C SER A 61 17.42 -6.26 21.48
N GLU A 62 16.63 -5.26 21.88
CA GLU A 62 15.37 -5.47 22.60
C GLU A 62 14.28 -6.01 21.68
N ILE A 63 14.21 -5.51 20.44
CA ILE A 63 13.30 -6.05 19.42
C ILE A 63 13.60 -7.54 19.20
N TYR A 64 14.85 -7.91 18.97
CA TYR A 64 15.22 -9.32 18.80
C TYR A 64 14.99 -10.15 20.06
N ALA A 65 15.28 -9.61 21.25
CA ALA A 65 15.00 -10.29 22.51
C ALA A 65 13.50 -10.59 22.67
N VAL A 66 12.64 -9.63 22.34
CA VAL A 66 11.19 -9.78 22.36
C VAL A 66 10.69 -10.77 21.30
N LEU A 67 11.19 -10.67 20.06
CA LEU A 67 10.86 -11.61 19.00
C LEU A 67 11.23 -13.06 19.37
N ARG A 68 12.34 -13.29 20.09
CA ARG A 68 12.73 -14.62 20.59
C ARG A 68 11.78 -15.18 21.66
N ARG A 69 10.92 -14.35 22.26
CA ARG A 69 9.91 -14.79 23.23
C ARG A 69 8.62 -15.24 22.58
N PHE A 70 8.37 -14.87 21.32
CA PHE A 70 7.35 -15.51 20.49
C PHE A 70 7.87 -16.86 20.02
N ARG A 71 7.65 -17.89 20.83
CA ARG A 71 8.09 -19.26 20.54
C ARG A 71 6.90 -20.16 20.23
N LYS A 72 7.16 -21.31 19.61
CA LYS A 72 6.10 -22.28 19.31
C LYS A 72 5.55 -22.90 20.59
N GLU A 73 6.39 -23.08 21.62
CA GLU A 73 6.02 -23.75 22.88
C GLU A 73 5.01 -22.94 23.68
N ASN A 74 5.07 -21.60 23.62
CA ASN A 74 4.11 -20.74 24.32
C ASN A 74 2.94 -20.29 23.44
N ARG A 75 2.93 -20.71 22.16
CA ARG A 75 1.85 -20.44 21.19
C ARG A 75 1.55 -18.97 20.94
N LEU A 76 2.35 -18.03 21.44
CA LEU A 76 2.11 -16.60 21.23
C LEU A 76 2.15 -16.22 19.74
N VAL A 77 2.98 -16.93 18.98
CA VAL A 77 3.09 -16.80 17.51
C VAL A 77 1.74 -17.04 16.82
N ASP A 78 0.89 -17.90 17.38
CA ASP A 78 -0.36 -18.30 16.75
C ASP A 78 -1.42 -17.19 16.82
N PHE A 79 -1.30 -16.28 17.80
CA PHE A 79 -2.27 -15.19 18.01
C PHE A 79 -2.02 -14.00 17.10
N VAL A 80 -0.77 -13.75 16.66
CA VAL A 80 -0.42 -12.55 15.90
C VAL A 80 -1.10 -12.56 14.53
N ARG A 81 -1.93 -11.53 14.29
CA ARG A 81 -2.68 -11.30 13.03
C ARG A 81 -2.27 -10.01 12.34
N GLU A 82 -1.78 -9.03 13.09
CA GLU A 82 -1.48 -7.71 12.56
C GLU A 82 -0.12 -7.24 13.07
N ILE A 83 0.73 -6.76 12.17
CA ILE A 83 2.04 -6.21 12.51
C ILE A 83 2.17 -4.82 11.91
N TYR A 84 2.58 -3.86 12.73
CA TYR A 84 2.82 -2.47 12.34
C TYR A 84 4.28 -2.10 12.59
N MET A 85 5.01 -1.85 11.51
CA MET A 85 6.41 -1.44 11.44
C MET A 85 6.54 -0.08 10.74
N ASP A 86 5.56 0.79 10.91
CA ASP A 86 5.56 2.08 10.23
C ASP A 86 6.69 2.97 10.76
N SER A 87 7.32 3.71 9.84
CA SER A 87 8.41 4.64 10.13
C SER A 87 9.66 4.00 10.75
N THR A 88 9.81 2.66 10.70
CA THR A 88 11.02 1.95 11.17
C THR A 88 12.12 1.93 10.09
N ASP A 89 12.64 3.10 9.73
CA ASP A 89 13.54 3.29 8.58
C ASP A 89 15.04 3.21 8.91
N SER A 90 15.41 2.40 9.90
CA SER A 90 16.81 2.20 10.29
C SER A 90 17.32 0.90 9.69
N GLN A 91 18.52 0.93 9.08
CA GLN A 91 19.20 -0.25 8.50
C GLN A 91 19.24 -1.47 9.43
N HIS A 92 19.19 -1.23 10.74
CA HIS A 92 19.29 -2.25 11.76
C HIS A 92 17.91 -2.84 12.15
N PHE A 93 16.80 -2.19 11.80
CA PHE A 93 15.46 -2.72 12.06
C PHE A 93 15.17 -3.93 11.16
N PRO A 94 14.47 -4.95 11.67
CA PRO A 94 14.17 -6.15 10.90
C PRO A 94 13.40 -5.82 9.62
N SER A 95 13.70 -6.55 8.54
CA SER A 95 12.91 -6.51 7.31
C SER A 95 11.47 -6.96 7.60
N PRO A 96 10.44 -6.38 6.94
CA PRO A 96 9.07 -6.88 7.06
C PRO A 96 8.94 -8.36 6.67
N LEU A 97 9.80 -8.87 5.79
CA LEU A 97 9.82 -10.28 5.40
C LEU A 97 10.10 -11.21 6.59
N VAL A 98 10.90 -10.76 7.57
CA VAL A 98 11.14 -11.53 8.80
C VAL A 98 9.84 -11.74 9.57
N MET A 99 8.97 -10.73 9.58
CA MET A 99 7.66 -10.83 10.23
C MET A 99 6.75 -11.80 9.50
N LEU A 100 6.75 -11.74 8.16
CA LEU A 100 5.96 -12.63 7.32
C LEU A 100 6.31 -14.11 7.57
N ILE A 101 7.61 -14.43 7.68
CA ILE A 101 8.09 -15.80 7.94
C ILE A 101 7.80 -16.22 9.39
N LYS A 102 8.03 -15.31 10.35
CA LYS A 102 7.92 -15.63 11.78
C LYS A 102 6.48 -15.88 12.23
N PHE A 103 5.52 -15.18 11.64
CA PHE A 103 4.13 -15.20 12.06
C PHE A 103 3.25 -15.81 10.94
N PRO A 104 3.07 -17.14 10.91
CA PRO A 104 2.36 -17.84 9.84
C PRO A 104 0.87 -17.45 9.72
N ASN A 105 0.34 -16.89 10.80
CA ASN A 105 -1.05 -16.49 10.98
C ASN A 105 -1.29 -15.00 10.67
N LEU A 106 -0.27 -14.28 10.19
CA LEU A 106 -0.30 -12.86 9.87
C LEU A 106 -1.28 -12.57 8.73
N HIS A 107 -2.23 -11.66 8.99
CA HIS A 107 -3.21 -11.20 8.01
C HIS A 107 -2.85 -9.81 7.46
N THR A 108 -2.31 -8.92 8.29
CA THR A 108 -1.97 -7.55 7.89
C THR A 108 -0.54 -7.22 8.30
N LEU A 109 0.24 -6.72 7.35
CA LEU A 109 1.58 -6.19 7.58
C LEU A 109 1.61 -4.72 7.13
N SER A 110 1.91 -3.82 8.04
CA SER A 110 2.15 -2.41 7.73
C SER A 110 3.62 -2.10 7.91
N SER A 111 4.24 -1.53 6.89
CA SER A 111 5.64 -1.13 6.84
C SER A 111 5.79 0.18 6.08
N ARG A 112 4.89 1.13 6.33
CA ARG A 112 4.87 2.44 5.66
C ARG A 112 6.05 3.30 6.07
N TYR A 113 6.38 4.29 5.24
CA TYR A 113 7.36 5.33 5.54
C TYR A 113 8.78 4.81 5.83
N ARG A 114 9.16 3.64 5.29
CA ARG A 114 10.53 3.08 5.36
C ARG A 114 11.34 3.43 4.12
N ARG A 115 11.73 4.71 3.97
CA ARG A 115 12.35 5.27 2.75
C ARG A 115 13.62 4.55 2.30
N ASN A 116 14.49 4.16 3.22
CA ASN A 116 15.81 3.60 2.90
C ASN A 116 15.80 2.06 2.82
N GLN A 117 14.74 1.43 3.33
CA GLN A 117 14.66 -0.03 3.42
C GLN A 117 13.57 -0.67 2.56
N THR A 118 12.64 0.12 2.02
CA THR A 118 11.61 -0.41 1.13
C THR A 118 12.18 -0.55 -0.28
N SER A 119 12.23 -1.78 -0.79
CA SER A 119 12.55 -2.08 -2.19
C SER A 119 11.70 -3.27 -2.61
N LEU A 120 10.64 -3.03 -3.41
CA LEU A 120 9.77 -4.12 -3.85
C LEU A 120 10.51 -5.10 -4.73
N THR A 121 11.45 -4.58 -5.52
CA THR A 121 12.28 -5.40 -6.41
C THR A 121 13.14 -6.39 -5.60
N THR A 122 13.82 -5.90 -4.56
CA THR A 122 14.62 -6.75 -3.66
C THR A 122 13.73 -7.73 -2.92
N ASP A 123 12.63 -7.27 -2.33
CA ASP A 123 11.72 -8.12 -1.58
C ASP A 123 11.09 -9.21 -2.46
N THR A 124 10.75 -8.88 -3.71
CA THR A 124 10.26 -9.85 -4.72
C THR A 124 11.29 -10.94 -4.99
N HIS A 125 12.56 -10.57 -5.17
CA HIS A 125 13.63 -11.53 -5.38
C HIS A 125 13.82 -12.45 -4.17
N THR A 126 13.87 -11.87 -2.96
CA THR A 126 14.01 -12.64 -1.73
C THR A 126 12.83 -13.60 -1.53
N LEU A 127 11.60 -13.17 -1.79
CA LEU A 127 10.43 -14.05 -1.71
C LEU A 127 10.47 -15.18 -2.75
N LYS A 128 10.92 -14.91 -3.98
CA LYS A 128 11.12 -15.93 -5.01
C LYS A 128 12.17 -16.96 -4.59
N ASP A 129 13.27 -16.52 -3.99
CA ASP A 129 14.31 -17.42 -3.49
C ASP A 129 13.79 -18.30 -2.35
N LEU A 130 13.10 -17.71 -1.36
CA LEU A 130 12.49 -18.46 -0.25
C LEU A 130 11.47 -19.49 -0.73
N LEU A 131 10.67 -19.14 -1.74
CA LEU A 131 9.72 -20.05 -2.38
C LEU A 131 10.44 -21.18 -3.12
N ARG A 132 11.50 -20.88 -3.88
CA ARG A 132 12.29 -21.88 -4.61
C ARG A 132 13.02 -22.84 -3.69
N ASN A 133 13.52 -22.34 -2.55
CA ASN A 133 14.25 -23.13 -1.57
C ASN A 133 13.34 -23.96 -0.64
N GLY A 134 12.02 -23.72 -0.68
CA GLY A 134 11.06 -24.39 0.19
C GLY A 134 10.97 -23.82 1.62
N ASP A 135 11.60 -22.68 1.89
CA ASP A 135 11.49 -21.96 3.16
C ASP A 135 10.07 -21.40 3.36
N ILE A 136 9.39 -21.07 2.26
CA ILE A 136 7.97 -20.71 2.21
C ILE A 136 7.29 -21.64 1.21
N LEU A 137 6.18 -22.26 1.62
CA LEU A 137 5.37 -23.08 0.73
C LEU A 137 4.41 -22.21 -0.09
N PRO A 138 4.10 -22.56 -1.35
CA PRO A 138 3.02 -21.92 -2.10
C PRO A 138 1.70 -21.95 -1.32
N HIS A 139 0.92 -20.87 -1.41
CA HIS A 139 -0.38 -20.75 -0.74
C HIS A 139 -0.39 -21.14 0.75
N SER A 140 0.67 -20.83 1.49
CA SER A 140 0.79 -21.20 2.91
C SER A 140 0.52 -20.05 3.88
N LEU A 141 0.67 -18.82 3.42
CA LEU A 141 0.57 -17.63 4.27
C LEU A 141 -0.87 -17.11 4.30
N LYS A 142 -1.30 -16.62 5.47
CA LYS A 142 -2.64 -16.01 5.64
C LYS A 142 -2.70 -14.51 5.34
N LEU A 143 -1.65 -13.97 4.73
CA LEU A 143 -1.52 -12.55 4.46
C LEU A 143 -2.65 -12.08 3.52
N ARG A 144 -3.39 -11.06 3.95
CA ARG A 144 -4.49 -10.44 3.21
C ARG A 144 -4.14 -9.04 2.74
N LYS A 145 -3.33 -8.31 3.52
CA LYS A 145 -3.03 -6.91 3.28
C LYS A 145 -1.58 -6.60 3.60
N TRP A 146 -0.93 -5.82 2.73
CA TRP A 146 0.36 -5.22 2.99
C TRP A 146 0.33 -3.72 2.68
N ASP A 147 0.48 -2.90 3.71
CA ASP A 147 0.64 -1.45 3.60
C ASP A 147 2.14 -1.08 3.51
N ILE A 148 2.63 -0.55 2.38
CA ILE A 148 4.09 -0.40 2.10
C ILE A 148 4.49 0.97 1.52
N PHE A 149 3.57 1.92 1.45
CA PHE A 149 3.84 3.22 0.84
C PHE A 149 4.93 4.05 1.57
N HIS A 150 5.76 4.76 0.80
CA HIS A 150 6.52 5.92 1.26
C HIS A 150 6.57 7.02 0.18
N PRO A 151 6.77 8.30 0.54
CA PRO A 151 6.57 9.42 -0.38
C PRO A 151 7.57 9.53 -1.55
N TYR A 152 8.68 8.78 -1.48
CA TYR A 152 9.72 8.73 -2.51
C TYR A 152 9.54 7.53 -3.46
N MET A 153 8.57 6.66 -3.18
CA MET A 153 8.29 5.45 -3.95
C MET A 153 7.59 5.83 -5.27
N THR A 154 8.37 6.16 -6.29
CA THR A 154 7.82 6.62 -7.58
C THR A 154 7.82 5.54 -8.63
N LYS A 155 8.83 4.66 -8.68
CA LYS A 155 8.96 3.58 -9.65
C LYS A 155 9.47 2.32 -8.96
N GLU A 156 8.67 1.27 -8.95
CA GLU A 156 8.97 -0.04 -8.38
C GLU A 156 8.16 -1.10 -9.15
N ASP A 157 8.57 -2.36 -9.06
CA ASP A 157 7.84 -3.48 -9.64
C ASP A 157 6.65 -3.91 -8.75
N VAL A 158 5.61 -3.07 -8.71
CA VAL A 158 4.37 -3.35 -7.95
C VAL A 158 3.68 -4.61 -8.46
N VAL A 159 3.73 -4.87 -9.77
CA VAL A 159 3.06 -6.01 -10.41
C VAL A 159 3.76 -7.32 -10.04
N GLY A 160 5.08 -7.38 -10.18
CA GLY A 160 5.87 -8.56 -9.80
C GLY A 160 5.79 -8.84 -8.31
N PHE A 161 5.83 -7.79 -7.47
CA PHE A 161 5.67 -7.93 -6.03
C PHE A 161 4.29 -8.46 -5.66
N LYS A 162 3.21 -7.90 -6.24
CA LYS A 162 1.86 -8.41 -6.02
C LYS A 162 1.72 -9.87 -6.47
N SER A 163 2.27 -10.22 -7.63
CA SER A 163 2.20 -11.58 -8.17
C SER A 163 2.85 -12.61 -7.23
N ILE A 164 4.03 -12.32 -6.67
CA ILE A 164 4.67 -13.25 -5.73
C ILE A 164 3.89 -13.34 -4.41
N LEU A 165 3.33 -12.22 -3.92
CA LEU A 165 2.48 -12.23 -2.71
C LEU A 165 1.22 -13.07 -2.89
N ASP A 166 0.57 -12.97 -4.06
CA ASP A 166 -0.61 -13.77 -4.39
C ASP A 166 -0.27 -15.27 -4.52
N ALA A 167 0.94 -15.60 -5.00
CA ALA A 167 1.41 -16.99 -5.12
C ALA A 167 1.72 -17.65 -3.75
N ILE A 168 2.21 -16.88 -2.77
CA ILE A 168 2.53 -17.41 -1.42
C ILE A 168 1.35 -17.33 -0.46
N SER A 169 0.34 -16.49 -0.74
CA SER A 169 -0.85 -16.33 0.09
C SER A 169 -1.95 -17.34 -0.22
N THR A 170 -2.67 -17.75 0.82
CA THR A 170 -3.87 -18.59 0.77
C THR A 170 -5.08 -17.87 0.16
N VAL A 171 -5.12 -16.54 0.22
CA VAL A 171 -6.33 -15.75 -0.09
C VAL A 171 -6.41 -15.34 -1.57
N GLY A 172 -5.34 -15.58 -2.36
CA GLY A 172 -5.32 -15.36 -3.81
C GLY A 172 -5.43 -13.89 -4.26
N GLY A 173 -5.27 -12.93 -3.34
CA GLY A 173 -5.43 -11.52 -3.65
C GLY A 173 -5.00 -10.61 -2.49
N VAL A 174 -3.71 -10.52 -2.23
CA VAL A 174 -3.15 -9.60 -1.23
C VAL A 174 -3.40 -8.16 -1.68
N VAL A 175 -4.03 -7.38 -0.80
CA VAL A 175 -4.32 -5.96 -1.01
C VAL A 175 -3.08 -5.15 -0.68
N LEU A 176 -2.63 -4.34 -1.65
CA LEU A 176 -1.60 -3.34 -1.46
C LEU A 176 -2.23 -1.96 -1.35
N ASP A 177 -1.68 -1.09 -0.49
CA ASP A 177 -2.10 0.31 -0.42
C ASP A 177 -1.47 1.19 -1.50
N ILE A 178 -0.76 0.59 -2.45
CA ILE A 178 -0.17 1.23 -3.62
C ILE A 178 -0.68 0.58 -4.92
N LYS A 179 -0.66 1.34 -6.01
CA LYS A 179 -1.02 0.85 -7.35
C LYS A 179 -0.26 1.58 -8.45
N MET A 180 -0.19 0.98 -9.63
CA MET A 180 0.32 1.65 -10.82
C MET A 180 -0.63 2.78 -11.25
N CYS A 181 -0.07 3.92 -11.64
CA CYS A 181 -0.83 5.06 -12.16
C CYS A 181 -1.47 4.68 -13.50
N PRO A 182 -2.78 4.90 -13.70
CA PRO A 182 -3.46 4.52 -14.94
C PRO A 182 -3.14 5.42 -16.15
N GLY A 183 -2.13 6.30 -16.06
CA GLY A 183 -1.73 7.19 -17.15
C GLY A 183 -2.32 8.61 -17.07
N PRO A 184 -2.08 9.44 -18.10
CA PRO A 184 -2.79 10.70 -18.28
C PRO A 184 -4.27 10.46 -18.60
N ILE A 185 -5.10 11.49 -18.41
CA ILE A 185 -6.49 11.47 -18.87
C ILE A 185 -6.44 11.79 -20.37
N ILE A 186 -6.83 10.84 -21.21
CA ILE A 186 -7.09 11.12 -22.61
C ILE A 186 -8.50 11.70 -22.64
N TYR A 187 -8.60 13.01 -22.87
CA TYR A 187 -9.87 13.59 -23.28
C TYR A 187 -10.07 13.16 -24.72
N GLU A 188 -10.98 12.21 -24.97
CA GLU A 188 -11.53 12.10 -26.32
C GLU A 188 -12.15 13.45 -26.64
N PRO A 189 -11.76 14.11 -27.74
CA PRO A 189 -12.40 15.34 -28.14
C PRO A 189 -13.86 15.01 -28.39
N THR A 190 -14.73 15.51 -27.51
CA THR A 190 -16.18 15.44 -27.66
C THR A 190 -16.48 15.94 -29.07
N SER A 191 -17.07 15.06 -29.87
CA SER A 191 -17.45 15.29 -31.25
C SER A 191 -17.99 16.70 -31.45
N THR A 192 -17.44 17.38 -32.45
CA THR A 192 -17.87 18.67 -32.97
C THR A 192 -19.40 18.78 -32.97
N PRO A 193 -20.00 19.88 -32.47
CA PRO A 193 -21.45 20.04 -32.52
C PRO A 193 -21.92 19.94 -33.98
N PRO A 194 -23.07 19.31 -34.24
CA PRO A 194 -23.56 19.12 -35.60
C PRO A 194 -23.72 20.49 -36.27
N PRO A 195 -23.34 20.63 -37.55
CA PRO A 195 -23.54 21.87 -38.27
C PRO A 195 -25.05 22.19 -38.31
N PRO A 196 -25.43 23.48 -38.22
CA PRO A 196 -26.83 23.90 -38.28
C PRO A 196 -27.45 23.46 -39.63
N PRO A 197 -28.76 23.15 -39.66
CA PRO A 197 -29.42 22.66 -40.86
C PRO A 197 -29.40 23.72 -41.97
N THR A 198 -28.71 23.42 -43.07
CA THR A 198 -28.69 24.27 -44.26
C THR A 198 -30.00 24.11 -45.02
N THR A 199 -30.81 25.16 -45.02
CA THR A 199 -32.04 25.27 -45.81
C THR A 199 -31.72 25.15 -47.29
N THR A 200 -32.37 24.21 -47.96
CA THR A 200 -32.24 23.98 -49.41
C THR A 200 -33.00 25.07 -50.16
N THR A 201 -32.29 25.89 -50.94
CA THR A 201 -32.91 26.73 -51.96
C THR A 201 -32.47 26.25 -53.34
N THR A 202 -33.40 25.56 -53.99
CA THR A 202 -33.35 25.08 -55.37
C THR A 202 -33.20 26.27 -56.32
N THR A 203 -32.16 26.31 -57.14
CA THR A 203 -32.15 27.13 -58.37
C THR A 203 -31.58 26.29 -59.51
N THR A 204 -32.40 26.13 -60.53
CA THR A 204 -32.21 25.26 -61.69
C THR A 204 -31.57 26.07 -62.83
N THR A 205 -30.38 25.68 -63.30
CA THR A 205 -29.93 26.04 -64.66
C THR A 205 -29.01 24.96 -65.25
N THR A 206 -29.46 24.39 -66.36
CA THR A 206 -28.79 23.50 -67.35
C THR A 206 -27.60 24.25 -68.01
N THR A 207 -26.47 23.69 -68.49
CA THR A 207 -26.22 22.47 -69.32
C THR A 207 -24.69 22.26 -69.55
N ILE A 208 -24.27 21.02 -69.87
CA ILE A 208 -23.19 20.56 -70.80
C ILE A 208 -21.74 20.19 -70.30
N THR A 209 -21.46 18.87 -70.40
CA THR A 209 -20.22 18.04 -70.67
C THR A 209 -19.06 17.82 -69.68
N THR A 210 -18.69 16.52 -69.63
CA THR A 210 -17.65 15.66 -68.97
C THR A 210 -16.17 16.05 -69.20
N PRO A 211 -15.16 15.63 -68.37
CA PRO A 211 -14.74 14.22 -68.10
C PRO A 211 -14.32 13.87 -66.62
N PRO A 212 -13.97 12.60 -66.28
CA PRO A 212 -13.67 12.10 -64.91
C PRO A 212 -12.15 11.93 -64.61
N PRO A 213 -11.72 11.26 -63.53
CA PRO A 213 -11.84 11.55 -62.09
C PRO A 213 -10.50 12.03 -61.48
N GLN A 214 -10.52 12.84 -60.42
CA GLN A 214 -9.33 13.09 -59.59
C GLN A 214 -9.60 12.62 -58.16
N ASP A 215 -8.81 11.65 -57.73
CA ASP A 215 -8.74 11.16 -56.36
C ASP A 215 -8.53 12.33 -55.39
N PRO A 216 -9.27 12.41 -54.27
CA PRO A 216 -8.88 13.29 -53.18
C PRO A 216 -7.58 12.76 -52.56
N PRO A 217 -6.62 13.61 -52.20
CA PRO A 217 -5.41 13.18 -51.50
C PRO A 217 -5.83 12.60 -50.14
N THR A 218 -5.62 11.29 -49.97
CA THR A 218 -5.64 10.61 -48.69
C THR A 218 -4.72 11.39 -47.75
N SER A 219 -5.33 12.17 -46.86
CA SER A 219 -4.60 12.82 -45.78
C SER A 219 -3.89 11.71 -44.99
N PRO A 220 -2.58 11.84 -44.70
CA PRO A 220 -1.91 10.86 -43.86
C PRO A 220 -2.62 10.87 -42.51
N GLN A 221 -3.34 9.79 -42.20
CA GLN A 221 -3.76 9.46 -40.85
C GLN A 221 -2.50 9.50 -40.01
N THR A 222 -2.35 10.59 -39.26
CA THR A 222 -1.28 10.74 -38.30
C THR A 222 -1.65 9.77 -37.19
N THR A 223 -1.11 8.56 -37.24
CA THR A 223 -1.15 7.61 -36.15
C THR A 223 -0.58 8.35 -34.95
N GLN A 224 -1.45 8.81 -34.06
CA GLN A 224 -1.02 9.50 -32.85
C GLN A 224 -0.03 8.57 -32.13
N PRO A 225 1.18 9.05 -31.78
CA PRO A 225 2.12 8.23 -31.06
C PRO A 225 1.45 7.79 -29.77
N THR A 226 1.28 6.47 -29.62
CA THR A 226 0.73 5.83 -28.43
C THR A 226 1.56 6.32 -27.24
N GLN A 227 1.01 7.25 -26.46
CA GLN A 227 1.76 7.81 -25.33
C GLN A 227 2.14 6.66 -24.38
N PRO A 228 3.40 6.59 -23.93
CA PRO A 228 3.84 5.51 -23.07
C PRO A 228 3.01 5.50 -21.78
N ALA A 229 2.52 4.31 -21.41
CA ALA A 229 1.76 4.11 -20.19
C ALA A 229 2.57 4.61 -18.97
N CYS A 230 1.90 5.29 -18.04
CA CYS A 230 2.58 5.82 -16.87
C CYS A 230 3.06 4.68 -15.97
N THR A 231 4.34 4.69 -15.63
CA THR A 231 4.96 3.70 -14.73
C THR A 231 5.08 4.18 -13.28
N ASN A 232 4.48 5.34 -12.95
CA ASN A 232 4.55 5.85 -11.59
C ASN A 232 3.59 5.13 -10.65
N ILE A 233 3.94 5.09 -9.38
CA ILE A 233 3.10 4.55 -8.31
C ILE A 233 2.19 5.63 -7.74
N VAL A 234 0.99 5.24 -7.33
CA VAL A 234 0.01 6.07 -6.62
C VAL A 234 -0.34 5.38 -5.31
N TRP A 235 -0.33 6.15 -4.22
CA TRP A 235 -0.89 5.69 -2.95
C TRP A 235 -2.42 5.65 -3.07
N THR A 236 -3.04 4.55 -2.66
CA THR A 236 -4.50 4.36 -2.75
C THR A 236 -5.28 5.34 -1.88
N LEU A 237 -4.64 5.90 -0.85
CA LEU A 237 -5.20 6.91 0.04
C LEU A 237 -4.72 8.33 -0.29
N GLU A 238 -4.09 8.55 -1.46
CA GLU A 238 -3.65 9.88 -1.89
C GLU A 238 -4.85 10.84 -1.94
N LYS A 239 -4.71 11.99 -1.29
CA LYS A 239 -5.72 13.05 -1.23
C LYS A 239 -5.13 14.39 -1.64
N CYS A 240 -5.99 15.27 -2.15
CA CYS A 240 -5.61 16.66 -2.39
C CYS A 240 -5.34 17.37 -1.06
N ARG A 241 -4.18 18.00 -0.92
CA ARG A 241 -3.81 18.78 0.28
C ARG A 241 -4.78 19.93 0.61
N VAL A 242 -5.47 20.48 -0.39
CA VAL A 242 -6.32 21.67 -0.23
C VAL A 242 -7.77 21.30 0.10
N CYS A 243 -8.31 20.25 -0.51
CA CYS A 243 -9.73 19.91 -0.41
C CYS A 243 -10.02 18.46 -0.01
N ASP A 244 -8.99 17.69 0.35
CA ASP A 244 -9.07 16.27 0.75
C ASP A 244 -9.68 15.31 -0.28
N ALA A 245 -9.95 15.77 -1.49
CA ALA A 245 -10.49 14.94 -2.56
C ALA A 245 -9.50 13.82 -2.94
N SER A 246 -9.99 12.59 -2.98
CA SER A 246 -9.20 11.41 -3.37
C SER A 246 -8.60 11.57 -4.76
N GLN A 247 -7.37 11.09 -4.94
CA GLN A 247 -6.64 11.16 -6.20
C GLN A 247 -6.37 9.75 -6.74
N ASP A 248 -6.80 9.49 -7.98
CA ASP A 248 -6.64 8.19 -8.64
C ASP A 248 -5.34 8.06 -9.46
N ARG A 249 -4.69 9.20 -9.75
CA ARG A 249 -3.53 9.33 -10.64
C ARG A 249 -2.39 10.06 -9.97
N CYS A 250 -1.16 9.85 -10.44
CA CYS A 250 0.01 10.56 -9.94
C CYS A 250 0.02 12.04 -10.37
N TYR A 251 0.75 12.87 -9.62
CA TYR A 251 0.91 14.30 -9.90
C TYR A 251 1.55 14.60 -11.27
N ARG A 252 2.30 13.65 -11.85
CA ARG A 252 2.88 13.80 -13.20
C ARG A 252 1.85 13.64 -14.32
N CYS A 253 0.84 12.79 -14.11
CA CYS A 253 -0.22 12.57 -15.10
C CYS A 253 -1.34 13.59 -15.00
N VAL A 254 -1.58 14.13 -13.79
CA VAL A 254 -2.58 15.15 -13.54
C VAL A 254 -1.96 16.19 -12.62
N GLY A 255 -1.60 17.35 -13.16
CA GLY A 255 -0.91 18.42 -12.43
C GLY A 255 -1.80 19.29 -11.55
N GLN A 256 -3.13 19.16 -11.64
CA GLN A 256 -4.09 19.95 -10.87
C GLN A 256 -5.16 19.05 -10.24
N CYS A 257 -5.67 19.41 -9.07
CA CYS A 257 -6.77 18.70 -8.44
C CYS A 257 -8.05 18.89 -9.26
N ARG A 258 -8.74 17.81 -9.60
CA ARG A 258 -10.00 17.88 -10.35
C ARG A 258 -11.12 18.60 -9.58
N SER A 259 -11.08 18.58 -8.25
CA SER A 259 -12.16 19.13 -7.43
C SER A 259 -11.99 20.63 -7.13
N CYS A 260 -10.76 21.10 -6.93
CA CYS A 260 -10.50 22.50 -6.53
C CYS A 260 -9.52 23.26 -7.44
N GLY A 261 -8.96 22.64 -8.48
CA GLY A 261 -8.01 23.27 -9.40
C GLY A 261 -6.61 23.51 -8.84
N ALA A 262 -6.38 23.27 -7.54
CA ALA A 262 -5.08 23.49 -6.90
C ALA A 262 -3.98 22.64 -7.57
N VAL A 263 -2.79 23.23 -7.73
CA VAL A 263 -1.62 22.54 -8.28
C VAL A 263 -1.23 21.37 -7.38
N ARG A 264 -1.03 20.19 -7.98
CA ARG A 264 -0.63 18.98 -7.27
C ARG A 264 0.88 18.95 -7.11
N ALA A 265 1.32 18.72 -5.88
CA ALA A 265 2.71 18.50 -5.54
C ALA A 265 3.04 16.99 -5.51
N PRO A 266 4.32 16.62 -5.65
CA PRO A 266 4.77 15.27 -5.34
C PRO A 266 4.42 14.87 -3.90
N PRO A 267 4.21 13.56 -3.62
CA PRO A 267 3.79 13.09 -2.29
C PRO A 267 4.74 13.51 -1.17
N PHE A 268 6.05 13.58 -1.42
CA PHE A 268 7.03 13.98 -0.40
C PHE A 268 6.83 15.40 0.13
N ILE A 269 6.16 16.30 -0.60
CA ILE A 269 5.82 17.65 -0.11
C ILE A 269 4.59 17.60 0.80
N ASN A 270 3.70 16.63 0.63
CA ASN A 270 2.49 16.49 1.43
C ASN A 270 2.74 15.78 2.78
N HIS A 271 3.89 15.14 2.93
CA HIS A 271 4.25 14.35 4.11
C HIS A 271 5.42 14.97 4.92
N GLN A 272 5.74 16.25 4.68
CA GLN A 272 6.56 17.08 5.57
C GLN A 272 5.67 17.81 6.56
#